data_AF-A0A0H4BWB8-F1
#
_entry.id   AF-A0A0H4BWB8-F1
#
_cell.length_a   1.000
_cell.length_b   1.000
_cell.length_c   1.000
_cell.angle_alpha   90.00
_cell.angle_beta   90.00
_cell.angle_gamma   90.00
#
_symmetry.space_group_name_H-M   'P 1'
#
loop_
_entity.id
_entity.type
_entity.pdbx_description
1 polymer ?
#
loop_
_entity_poly.entity_id
_entity_poly.type
_entity_poly.pdbx_seq_one_letter_code
_entity_poly.pdbx_strand_id
1 'polypeptide(L)'
;MEKQRSRCPRPPGAPRWVAMFHEPARDTWTVAAESPYQGPVRYAVGDMTRTVRARGDEAAVALWGPEDGAWRLFDTPSATAPAPAPERPAPGSPEPARLVERMTDRRHQVLMAGLSTAGLYDLGPEDDAAVRALAERLDEPTVRRVAHWLSAAGGRR
;
A
#
# COMPACT_ATOMS: atom_id res chain seq x y z
N MET A 1 7.76 -1.17 -30.91
CA MET A 1 7.50 -2.63 -31.00
C MET A 1 7.10 -3.10 -29.62
N GLU A 2 5.80 -3.18 -29.36
CA GLU A 2 5.27 -3.74 -28.12
C GLU A 2 5.56 -5.25 -28.13
N LYS A 3 6.61 -5.66 -27.43
CA LYS A 3 6.88 -7.08 -27.21
C LYS A 3 5.72 -7.62 -26.38
N GLN A 4 4.88 -8.42 -27.02
CA GLN A 4 3.77 -9.15 -26.40
C GLN A 4 4.37 -9.97 -25.26
N ARG A 5 4.17 -9.53 -24.00
CA ARG A 5 4.80 -10.14 -22.83
C ARG A 5 4.42 -11.62 -22.78
N SER A 6 5.40 -12.50 -22.65
CA SER A 6 5.17 -13.94 -22.48
C SER A 6 4.22 -14.16 -21.30
N ARG A 7 3.12 -14.90 -21.51
CA ARG A 7 2.08 -15.11 -20.50
C ARG A 7 2.64 -15.91 -19.32
N CYS A 8 2.37 -15.49 -18.09
CA CYS A 8 2.87 -16.16 -16.90
C CYS A 8 2.38 -17.63 -16.85
N PRO A 9 3.28 -18.62 -16.71
CA PRO A 9 2.88 -20.03 -16.62
C PRO A 9 2.24 -20.34 -15.27
N ARG A 10 1.39 -21.38 -15.23
CA ARG A 10 0.80 -21.88 -13.99
C ARG A 10 1.86 -22.60 -13.15
N PRO A 11 1.99 -22.32 -11.83
CA PRO A 11 2.90 -23.03 -10.96
C PRO A 11 2.56 -24.53 -10.84
N PRO A 12 3.57 -25.41 -10.68
CA PRO A 12 3.35 -26.82 -10.42
C PRO A 12 2.92 -27.09 -8.96
N GLY A 13 2.21 -28.20 -8.74
CA GLY A 13 1.84 -28.68 -7.41
C GLY A 13 0.47 -28.21 -6.91
N ALA A 14 0.23 -28.41 -5.61
CA ALA A 14 -1.03 -28.03 -4.96
C ALA A 14 -1.20 -26.49 -4.91
N PRO A 15 -2.43 -25.97 -5.09
CA PRO A 15 -2.69 -24.53 -5.03
C PRO A 15 -2.25 -23.87 -3.72
N ARG A 16 -1.43 -22.84 -3.84
CA ARG A 16 -0.89 -22.01 -2.75
C ARG A 16 -0.59 -20.61 -3.30
N TRP A 17 -0.26 -19.66 -2.43
CA TRP A 17 0.07 -18.32 -2.92
C TRP A 17 1.49 -18.31 -3.47
N VAL A 18 1.65 -17.91 -4.73
CA VAL A 18 2.94 -17.86 -5.44
C VAL A 18 3.02 -16.57 -6.25
N ALA A 19 3.98 -15.70 -5.94
CA ALA A 19 4.32 -14.57 -6.79
C ALA A 19 5.39 -14.99 -7.79
N MET A 20 5.10 -14.75 -9.06
CA MET A 20 6.05 -14.92 -10.16
C MET A 20 6.49 -13.55 -10.67
N PHE A 21 7.79 -13.39 -10.87
CA PHE A 21 8.41 -12.20 -11.42
C PHE A 21 8.88 -12.47 -12.85
N HIS A 22 8.64 -11.53 -13.75
CA HIS A 22 9.16 -11.60 -15.12
C HIS A 22 10.52 -10.95 -15.18
N GLU A 23 11.54 -11.72 -15.58
CA GLU A 23 12.89 -11.23 -15.85
C GLU A 23 12.98 -10.74 -17.30
N PRO A 24 12.99 -9.42 -17.56
CA PRO A 24 12.90 -8.90 -18.93
C PRO A 24 14.12 -9.24 -19.79
N ALA A 25 15.29 -9.40 -19.15
CA ALA A 25 16.53 -9.75 -19.82
C ALA A 25 16.53 -11.18 -20.40
N ARG A 26 15.75 -12.08 -19.81
CA ARG A 26 15.65 -13.50 -20.22
C ARG A 26 14.29 -13.86 -20.81
N ASP A 27 13.32 -12.96 -20.72
CA ASP A 27 11.91 -13.19 -21.03
C ASP A 27 11.33 -14.44 -20.34
N THR A 28 11.77 -14.67 -19.10
CA THR A 28 11.36 -15.84 -18.30
C THR A 28 10.63 -15.41 -17.04
N TRP A 29 9.71 -16.26 -16.57
CA TRP A 29 9.03 -16.10 -15.29
C TRP A 29 9.70 -16.95 -14.22
N THR A 30 10.05 -16.35 -13.09
CA THR A 30 10.67 -17.03 -11.95
C THR A 30 9.85 -16.84 -10.67
N VAL A 31 9.91 -17.80 -9.76
CA VAL A 31 9.20 -17.71 -8.47
C VAL A 31 9.96 -16.73 -7.58
N ALA A 32 9.29 -15.65 -7.18
CA ALA A 32 9.85 -14.63 -6.29
C ALA A 32 9.49 -14.89 -4.82
N ALA A 33 8.27 -15.37 -4.56
CA ALA A 33 7.82 -15.71 -3.21
C ALA A 33 6.72 -16.78 -3.27
N GLU A 34 6.70 -17.69 -2.30
CA GLU A 34 5.62 -18.66 -2.11
C GLU A 34 5.24 -18.80 -0.63
N SER A 35 3.96 -19.02 -0.35
CA SER A 35 3.44 -19.26 1.00
C SER A 35 2.08 -19.95 0.95
N PRO A 36 1.71 -20.73 1.98
CA PRO A 36 0.33 -21.16 2.17
C PRO A 36 -0.66 -19.98 2.33
N TYR A 37 -0.19 -18.81 2.76
CA TYR A 37 -1.01 -17.64 3.07
C TYR A 37 -0.74 -16.47 2.12
N GLN A 38 -1.77 -15.68 1.80
CA GLN A 38 -1.66 -14.56 0.86
C GLN A 38 -0.81 -13.41 1.39
N GLY A 39 -0.92 -13.10 2.69
CA GLY A 39 -0.30 -11.94 3.32
C GLY A 39 1.23 -11.87 3.13
N PRO A 40 1.99 -12.92 3.48
CA PRO A 40 3.43 -12.96 3.30
C PRO A 40 3.88 -12.75 1.84
N VAL A 41 3.17 -13.35 0.87
CA VAL A 41 3.49 -13.21 -0.56
C VAL A 41 3.25 -11.79 -1.04
N ARG A 42 2.14 -11.16 -0.63
CA ARG A 42 1.85 -9.76 -0.96
C ARG A 42 2.85 -8.80 -0.35
N TYR A 43 3.27 -9.05 0.90
CA TYR A 43 4.29 -8.23 1.56
C TYR A 43 5.62 -8.30 0.80
N ALA A 44 6.10 -9.51 0.45
CA ALA A 44 7.33 -9.71 -0.30
C ALA A 44 7.28 -9.04 -1.69
N VAL A 45 6.15 -9.15 -2.40
CA VAL A 45 5.95 -8.45 -3.68
C VAL A 45 5.99 -6.93 -3.51
N GLY A 46 5.36 -6.40 -2.46
CA GLY A 46 5.36 -4.97 -2.15
C GLY A 46 6.78 -4.42 -1.90
N ASP A 47 7.58 -5.15 -1.11
CA ASP A 47 8.96 -4.76 -0.81
C ASP A 47 9.88 -4.84 -2.05
N MET A 48 9.76 -5.92 -2.81
CA MET A 48 10.51 -6.13 -4.06
C MET A 48 10.21 -5.05 -5.09
N THR A 49 8.93 -4.79 -5.36
CA THR A 49 8.49 -3.77 -6.34
C THR A 49 8.94 -2.37 -5.93
N ARG A 50 8.94 -2.06 -4.62
CA ARG A 50 9.47 -0.81 -4.09
C ARG A 50 10.98 -0.66 -4.36
N THR A 51 11.75 -1.73 -4.19
CA THR A 51 13.20 -1.72 -4.45
C THR A 51 13.50 -1.58 -5.94
N VAL A 52 12.77 -2.29 -6.80
CA VAL A 52 12.90 -2.18 -8.27
C VAL A 52 12.59 -0.75 -8.74
N ARG A 53 11.50 -0.16 -8.23
CA ARG A 53 11.13 1.23 -8.55
C ARG A 53 12.16 2.24 -8.05
N ALA A 54 12.76 2.01 -6.88
CA ALA A 54 13.82 2.88 -6.36
C ALA A 54 15.08 2.90 -7.26
N ARG A 55 15.30 1.84 -8.06
CA ARG A 55 16.37 1.76 -9.06
C ARG A 55 15.99 2.36 -10.42
N GLY A 56 14.75 2.84 -10.56
CA GLY A 56 14.23 3.41 -11.81
C GLY A 56 13.59 2.37 -12.75
N ASP A 57 13.45 1.13 -12.30
CA ASP A 57 12.90 0.04 -13.11
C ASP A 57 11.43 -0.25 -12.75
N GLU A 58 10.73 -0.97 -13.64
CA GLU A 58 9.37 -1.47 -13.39
C GLU A 58 9.39 -2.99 -13.24
N ALA A 59 8.75 -3.47 -12.17
CA ALA A 59 8.61 -4.90 -11.89
C ALA A 59 7.34 -5.44 -12.56
N ALA A 60 7.48 -6.45 -13.41
CA ALA A 60 6.37 -7.23 -13.91
C ALA A 60 6.16 -8.46 -13.00
N VAL A 61 5.00 -8.51 -12.35
CA VAL A 61 4.65 -9.55 -11.36
C VAL A 61 3.29 -10.14 -11.70
N ALA A 62 3.16 -11.44 -11.49
CA ALA A 62 1.92 -12.21 -11.58
C ALA A 62 1.74 -12.98 -10.26
N LEU A 63 0.54 -12.98 -9.68
CA LEU A 63 0.28 -13.67 -8.41
C LEU A 63 -0.68 -14.85 -8.64
N TRP A 64 -0.21 -16.05 -8.40
CA TRP A 64 -1.06 -17.24 -8.38
C TRP A 64 -1.55 -17.50 -6.95
N GLY A 65 -2.78 -17.97 -6.83
CA GLY A 65 -3.36 -18.34 -5.54
C GLY A 65 -4.43 -19.42 -5.68
N PRO A 66 -4.82 -20.05 -4.56
CA PRO A 66 -5.96 -20.94 -4.53
C PRO A 66 -7.27 -20.14 -4.63
N GLU A 67 -8.17 -20.57 -5.52
CA GLU A 67 -9.59 -20.21 -5.48
C GLU A 67 -10.43 -21.45 -5.78
N ASP A 68 -11.38 -21.76 -4.90
CA ASP A 68 -12.20 -22.98 -4.97
C ASP A 68 -11.37 -24.27 -5.12
N GLY A 69 -10.16 -24.29 -4.53
CA GLY A 69 -9.24 -25.43 -4.62
C GLY A 69 -8.53 -25.57 -5.98
N ALA A 70 -8.65 -24.58 -6.87
CA ALA A 70 -7.94 -24.51 -8.14
C ALA A 70 -6.92 -23.37 -8.16
N TRP A 71 -5.93 -23.47 -9.04
CA TRP A 71 -5.04 -22.35 -9.33
C TRP A 71 -5.79 -21.25 -10.05
N ARG A 72 -5.79 -20.04 -9.46
CA ARG A 72 -6.21 -18.83 -10.15
C ARG A 72 -5.06 -17.84 -10.23
N LEU A 73 -4.92 -17.22 -11.41
CA LEU A 73 -4.05 -16.08 -11.60
C LEU A 73 -4.79 -14.84 -11.07
N PHE A 74 -4.30 -14.32 -9.97
CA PHE A 74 -4.59 -12.98 -9.49
C PHE A 74 -3.55 -12.06 -10.11
N ASP A 75 -3.94 -11.21 -11.04
CA ASP A 75 -3.02 -10.17 -11.46
C ASP A 75 -2.69 -9.31 -10.23
N THR A 76 -1.44 -9.38 -9.77
CA THR A 76 -0.85 -8.23 -9.09
C THR A 76 -0.86 -7.12 -10.12
N PRO A 77 -1.36 -5.92 -9.82
CA PRO A 77 -1.42 -4.85 -10.81
C PRO A 77 0.00 -4.46 -11.23
N SER A 78 0.52 -5.14 -12.27
CA SER A 78 1.45 -4.56 -13.20
C SER A 78 0.59 -3.59 -14.01
N ALA A 79 0.44 -2.38 -13.48
CA ALA A 79 -0.32 -1.29 -14.05
C ALA A 79 -1.76 -1.66 -14.50
N THR A 80 -2.66 -1.97 -13.56
CA THR A 80 -4.06 -1.63 -13.81
C THR A 80 -4.13 -0.10 -13.76
N ALA A 81 -4.52 0.54 -14.86
CA ALA A 81 -5.30 1.77 -14.80
C ALA A 81 -6.22 1.66 -13.58
N PRO A 82 -6.25 2.66 -12.68
CA PRO A 82 -6.77 2.49 -11.32
C PRO A 82 -8.06 1.69 -11.34
N ALA A 83 -8.06 0.51 -10.69
CA ALA A 83 -9.30 -0.16 -10.30
C ALA A 83 -10.22 0.92 -9.74
N PRO A 84 -11.53 0.93 -10.08
CA PRO A 84 -12.42 2.00 -9.66
C PRO A 84 -12.24 2.16 -8.17
N ALA A 85 -11.62 3.27 -7.79
CA ALA A 85 -11.61 3.73 -6.43
C ALA A 85 -13.08 3.72 -5.98
N PRO A 86 -13.37 3.43 -4.69
CA PRO A 86 -14.72 3.69 -4.15
C PRO A 86 -15.16 5.05 -4.69
N GLU A 87 -16.27 5.03 -5.45
CA GLU A 87 -16.63 6.01 -6.49
C GLU A 87 -15.90 7.33 -6.31
N ARG A 88 -14.81 7.49 -7.06
CA ARG A 88 -14.27 8.83 -7.26
C ARG A 88 -15.28 9.50 -8.20
N PRO A 89 -16.06 10.48 -7.74
CA PRO A 89 -16.96 11.20 -8.63
C PRO A 89 -16.11 11.80 -9.77
N ALA A 90 -16.67 11.72 -10.97
CA ALA A 90 -16.08 12.05 -12.26
C ALA A 90 -15.23 13.35 -12.26
N PRO A 91 -14.26 13.48 -13.17
CA PRO A 91 -13.51 14.72 -13.37
C PRO A 91 -14.41 15.77 -14.05
N GLY A 92 -15.36 16.28 -13.28
CA GLY A 92 -16.06 17.53 -13.46
C GLY A 92 -16.15 18.09 -12.05
N SER A 93 -15.41 19.16 -11.78
CA SER A 93 -15.28 19.82 -10.47
C SER A 93 -16.56 19.73 -9.63
N PRO A 94 -16.42 19.20 -8.41
CA PRO A 94 -16.02 20.01 -7.26
C PRO A 94 -14.86 19.34 -6.50
N GLU A 95 -13.97 19.98 -5.77
CA GLU A 95 -13.90 21.31 -5.20
C GLU A 95 -12.60 21.30 -4.36
N PRO A 96 -11.93 22.45 -4.15
CA PRO A 96 -10.87 22.57 -3.15
C PRO A 96 -11.24 21.97 -1.78
N ALA A 97 -12.53 21.94 -1.43
CA ALA A 97 -13.06 21.35 -0.20
C ALA A 97 -12.70 19.86 -0.02
N ARG A 98 -12.85 19.01 -1.06
CA ARG A 98 -12.51 17.57 -0.96
C ARG A 98 -11.01 17.32 -0.83
N LEU A 99 -10.18 18.23 -1.35
CA LEU A 99 -8.74 18.15 -1.17
C LEU A 99 -8.37 18.54 0.26
N VAL A 100 -8.96 19.63 0.78
CA VAL A 100 -8.77 20.09 2.16
C VAL A 100 -9.17 19.00 3.15
N GLU A 101 -10.34 18.38 2.96
CA GLU A 101 -10.82 17.27 3.79
C GLU A 101 -9.83 16.11 3.83
N ARG A 102 -9.36 15.64 2.66
CA ARG A 102 -8.34 14.59 2.59
C ARG A 102 -7.00 14.99 3.23
N MET A 103 -6.62 16.26 3.17
CA MET A 103 -5.41 16.75 3.84
C MET A 103 -5.59 16.79 5.35
N THR A 104 -6.76 17.20 5.84
CA THR A 104 -7.12 17.15 7.26
C THR A 104 -7.13 15.72 7.78
N ASP A 105 -7.74 14.79 7.05
CA ASP A 105 -7.78 13.37 7.44
C ASP A 105 -6.37 12.77 7.53
N ARG A 106 -5.51 13.08 6.54
CA ARG A 106 -4.11 12.64 6.55
C ARG A 106 -3.35 13.17 7.76
N ARG A 107 -3.54 14.46 8.09
CA ARG A 107 -2.89 15.09 9.25
C ARG A 107 -3.38 14.49 10.55
N HIS A 108 -4.68 14.26 10.67
CA HIS A 108 -5.29 13.60 11.81
C HIS A 108 -4.71 12.19 12.02
N GLN A 109 -4.59 11.39 10.95
CA GLN A 109 -3.95 10.07 11.02
C GLN A 109 -2.49 10.12 11.51
N VAL A 110 -1.71 11.11 11.08
CA VAL A 110 -0.32 11.28 11.51
C VAL A 110 -0.23 11.62 13.00
N LEU A 111 -1.12 12.48 13.50
CA LEU A 111 -1.18 12.82 14.92
C LEU A 111 -1.60 11.60 15.77
N MET A 112 -2.63 10.87 15.35
CA MET A 112 -3.08 9.65 16.04
C MET A 112 -2.00 8.57 16.10
N ALA A 113 -1.24 8.38 15.02
CA ALA A 113 -0.10 7.47 15.00
C ALA A 113 1.03 7.93 15.95
N GLY A 114 1.30 9.23 16.02
CA GLY A 114 2.26 9.81 16.96
C GLY A 114 1.86 9.58 18.41
N LEU A 115 0.59 9.83 18.75
CA LEU A 115 0.03 9.61 20.09
C LEU A 115 0.06 8.13 20.49
N SER A 116 -0.31 7.23 19.57
CA SER A 116 -0.21 5.79 19.77
C SER A 116 1.24 5.38 20.04
N THR A 117 2.21 5.94 19.31
CA THR A 117 3.64 5.69 19.57
C THR A 117 4.09 6.22 20.92
N ALA A 118 3.48 7.30 21.42
CA ALA A 118 3.74 7.86 22.73
C ALA A 118 3.09 7.08 23.90
N GLY A 119 2.35 6.00 23.60
CA GLY A 119 1.72 5.15 24.61
C GLY A 119 0.28 5.53 24.98
N LEU A 120 -0.34 6.44 24.22
CA LEU A 120 -1.74 6.83 24.40
C LEU A 120 -2.62 6.04 23.42
N TYR A 121 -3.17 4.93 23.90
CA TYR A 121 -3.98 4.00 23.10
C TYR A 121 -5.49 4.12 23.38
N ASP A 122 -5.87 4.57 24.59
CA ASP A 122 -7.26 4.70 25.02
C ASP A 122 -7.72 6.15 24.93
N LEU A 123 -7.77 6.69 23.72
CA LEU A 123 -8.26 8.05 23.46
C LEU A 123 -9.79 8.03 23.38
N GLY A 124 -10.42 8.91 24.16
CA GLY A 124 -11.86 9.09 24.14
C GLY A 124 -12.35 9.91 22.93
N PRO A 125 -13.67 10.03 22.75
CA PRO A 125 -14.24 10.85 21.67
C PRO A 125 -13.87 12.34 21.79
N GLU A 126 -13.62 12.84 23.00
CA GLU A 126 -13.16 14.21 23.24
C GLU A 126 -11.72 14.42 22.76
N ASP A 127 -10.85 13.42 22.96
CA ASP A 127 -9.47 13.44 22.49
C ASP A 127 -9.41 13.37 20.96
N ASP A 128 -10.23 12.53 20.34
CA ASP A 128 -10.35 12.45 18.88
C ASP A 128 -10.76 13.80 18.27
N ALA A 129 -11.76 14.46 18.87
CA ALA A 129 -12.22 15.78 18.46
C ALA A 129 -11.11 16.84 18.61
N ALA A 130 -10.33 16.79 19.70
CA ALA A 130 -9.19 17.67 19.90
C ALA A 130 -8.10 17.46 18.84
N VAL A 131 -7.78 16.21 18.50
CA VAL A 131 -6.80 15.88 17.46
C VAL A 131 -7.30 16.31 16.08
N ARG A 132 -8.59 16.18 15.81
CA ARG A 132 -9.20 16.67 14.56
C ARG A 132 -9.12 18.20 14.44
N ALA A 133 -9.41 18.93 15.52
CA ALA A 133 -9.27 20.39 15.55
C ALA A 133 -7.82 20.84 15.33
N LEU A 134 -6.83 20.07 15.82
CA LEU A 134 -5.42 20.32 15.53
C LEU A 134 -5.08 20.06 14.05
N ALA A 135 -5.58 18.97 13.48
CA ALA A 135 -5.34 18.61 12.09
C ALA A 135 -5.90 19.64 11.08
N GLU A 136 -7.01 20.29 11.42
CA GLU A 136 -7.61 21.37 10.62
C GLU A 136 -6.74 22.64 10.61
N ARG A 137 -6.09 22.96 11.72
CA ARG A 137 -5.35 24.22 11.92
C ARG A 137 -3.87 24.13 11.53
N LEU A 138 -3.26 22.96 11.64
CA LEU A 138 -1.83 22.78 11.42
C LEU A 138 -1.52 22.42 9.96
N ASP A 139 -0.40 22.94 9.45
CA ASP A 139 0.17 22.52 8.17
C ASP A 139 0.91 21.17 8.29
N GLU A 140 1.12 20.52 7.14
CA GLU A 140 1.72 19.18 7.06
C GLU A 140 3.15 19.09 7.68
N PRO A 141 4.10 20.00 7.40
CA PRO A 141 5.38 20.05 8.08
C PRO A 141 5.27 20.13 9.61
N THR A 142 4.39 20.99 10.12
CA THR A 142 4.18 21.17 11.56
C THR A 142 3.61 19.90 12.20
N VAL A 143 2.63 19.25 11.56
CA VAL A 143 2.06 17.98 12.00
C VAL A 143 3.13 16.89 12.10
N ARG A 144 4.00 16.76 11.09
CA ARG A 144 5.09 15.77 11.11
C ARG A 144 6.09 16.03 12.22
N ARG A 145 6.40 17.31 12.52
CA ARG A 145 7.29 17.68 13.61
C ARG A 145 6.70 17.31 14.97
N VAL A 146 5.41 17.56 15.19
CA VAL A 146 4.70 17.16 16.41
C VAL A 146 4.69 15.65 16.56
N ALA A 147 4.30 14.91 15.51
CA ALA A 147 4.31 13.46 15.53
C ALA A 147 5.71 12.89 15.82
N HIS A 148 6.75 13.47 15.24
CA HIS A 148 8.13 13.09 15.53
C HIS A 148 8.50 13.29 17.01
N TRP A 149 8.11 14.41 17.63
CA TRP A 149 8.33 14.64 19.06
C TRP A 149 7.59 13.63 19.93
N LEU A 150 6.34 13.32 19.59
CA LEU A 150 5.53 12.30 20.28
C LEU A 150 6.19 10.92 20.20
N SER A 151 6.64 10.53 19.01
CA SER A 151 7.38 9.27 18.82
C SER A 151 8.71 9.24 19.58
N ALA A 152 9.46 10.35 19.58
CA ALA A 152 10.73 10.45 20.31
C ALA A 152 10.53 10.40 21.84
N ALA A 153 9.41 10.92 22.35
CA ALA A 153 9.04 10.85 23.76
C ALA A 153 8.64 9.42 24.17
N GLY A 154 7.94 8.68 23.30
CA GLY A 154 7.52 7.29 23.54
C GLY A 154 8.65 6.25 23.49
N GLY A 155 9.69 6.50 22.68
CA GLY A 155 10.85 5.61 22.54
C GLY A 155 11.89 5.66 23.66
N ARG A 156 11.64 6.42 24.74
CA ARG A 156 12.56 6.61 25.88
C ARG A 156 12.26 5.71 27.09
N ARG A 157 11.69 4.53 26.86
CA ARG A 157 11.45 3.51 27.89
C ARG A 157 12.23 2.24 27.62
#